data_AF-A0AAN8E5T2-F1
#
_entry.id   AF-A0AAN8E5T2-F1
#
_cell.length_a   1.000
_cell.length_b   1.000
_cell.length_c   1.000
_cell.angle_alpha   90.00
_cell.angle_beta   90.00
_cell.angle_gamma   90.00
#
_symmetry.space_group_name_H-M   'P 1'
#
loop_
_entity.id
_entity.type
_entity.pdbx_description
1 polymer ?
#
loop_
_entity_poly.entity_id
_entity_poly.type
_entity_poly.pdbx_seq_one_letter_code
_entity_poly.pdbx_strand_id
1 'polypeptide(L)'
;MVLKMGEKYQRVDVVFDRYHDESIKTGTRRKRKQRYRPVRRKIVNDSVPLPADWSSFMALEENKVDLARILSNHLIEHSPEDEPVVVVLGGFAEATTVKSSDPDLDFSSLMADHKEADTRLILHCIQAPMDTIVLSARDTDVLLLLLAHHDRI
;
A
#
# COMPACT_ATOMS: atom_id res chain seq x y z
N MET A 1 -4.65 11.86 -7.60
CA MET A 1 -4.04 12.48 -6.40
C MET A 1 -2.61 11.99 -6.21
N VAL A 2 -2.35 10.68 -6.03
CA VAL A 2 -0.98 10.13 -5.94
C VAL A 2 -0.22 10.25 -7.26
N LEU A 3 -0.78 9.78 -8.38
CA LEU A 3 -0.13 9.88 -9.71
C LEU A 3 0.20 11.34 -10.06
N LYS A 4 -0.76 12.24 -9.88
CA LYS A 4 -0.57 13.69 -10.08
C LYS A 4 0.53 14.31 -9.21
N MET A 5 0.65 13.90 -7.95
CA MET A 5 1.74 14.35 -7.07
C MET A 5 3.09 13.75 -7.48
N GLY A 6 3.05 12.59 -8.14
CA GLY A 6 4.18 11.82 -8.63
C GLY A 6 4.72 12.23 -10.01
N GLU A 7 4.02 13.09 -10.76
CA GLU A 7 4.32 13.43 -12.17
C GLU A 7 5.75 13.95 -12.42
N LYS A 8 6.44 14.43 -11.39
CA LYS A 8 7.81 14.97 -11.50
C LYS A 8 8.90 13.96 -11.15
N TYR A 9 8.53 12.74 -10.79
CA TYR A 9 9.46 11.69 -10.44
C TYR A 9 9.53 10.68 -11.57
N GLN A 10 10.64 9.93 -11.65
CA GLN A 10 10.79 8.84 -12.62
C GLN A 10 10.00 7.60 -12.21
N ARG A 11 9.78 7.42 -10.90
CA ARG A 11 9.12 6.25 -10.32
C ARG A 11 8.30 6.63 -9.09
N VAL A 12 7.14 6.00 -8.94
CA VAL A 12 6.23 6.17 -7.80
C VAL A 12 5.87 4.81 -7.22
N ASP A 13 6.24 4.62 -5.96
CA ASP A 13 5.97 3.39 -5.23
C ASP A 13 4.78 3.58 -4.30
N VAL A 14 3.77 2.72 -4.42
CA VAL A 14 2.59 2.71 -3.55
C VAL A 14 2.50 1.39 -2.80
N VAL A 15 2.53 1.48 -1.49
CA VAL A 15 2.62 0.31 -0.61
C VAL A 15 1.42 0.26 0.33
N PHE A 16 0.81 -0.93 0.45
CA PHE A 16 -0.33 -1.18 1.34
C PHE A 16 0.02 -2.18 2.45
N ASP A 17 -0.61 -1.99 3.61
CA ASP A 17 -0.65 -2.99 4.69
C ASP A 17 -1.28 -4.30 4.22
N ARG A 18 -0.84 -5.41 4.83
CA ARG A 18 -1.45 -6.73 4.70
C ARG A 18 -2.42 -6.99 5.84
N TYR A 19 -3.67 -7.26 5.47
CA TYR A 19 -4.76 -7.53 6.39
C TYR A 19 -5.15 -9.02 6.36
N HIS A 20 -4.44 -9.85 7.13
CA HIS A 20 -4.77 -11.28 7.36
C HIS A 20 -5.00 -11.56 8.86
N ASP A 21 -5.73 -12.64 9.14
CA ASP A 21 -6.36 -12.94 10.44
C ASP A 21 -5.38 -13.30 11.57
N GLU A 22 -4.25 -13.92 11.23
CA GLU A 22 -3.20 -14.25 12.20
C GLU A 22 -2.26 -13.05 12.37
N SER A 23 -2.52 -12.26 13.41
CA SER A 23 -1.74 -11.08 13.74
C SER A 23 -1.62 -10.89 15.23
N ILE A 24 -0.46 -10.40 15.69
CA ILE A 24 -0.32 -9.84 17.04
C ILE A 24 -1.36 -8.72 17.27
N LYS A 25 -1.76 -8.00 16.21
CA LYS A 25 -2.78 -6.94 16.25
C LYS A 25 -4.23 -7.45 16.35
N THR A 26 -4.48 -8.77 16.36
CA THR A 26 -5.85 -9.34 16.37
C THR A 26 -6.65 -8.90 17.60
N GLY A 27 -6.02 -8.78 18.77
CA GLY A 27 -6.67 -8.25 19.97
C GLY A 27 -7.19 -6.81 19.81
N THR A 28 -6.36 -5.93 19.23
CA THR A 28 -6.72 -4.52 18.95
C THR A 28 -7.81 -4.43 17.89
N ARG A 29 -7.74 -5.27 16.84
CA ARG A 29 -8.77 -5.36 15.80
C ARG A 29 -10.12 -5.81 16.39
N ARG A 30 -10.13 -6.80 17.28
CA ARG A 30 -11.35 -7.26 17.96
C ARG A 30 -11.99 -6.14 18.77
N LYS A 31 -11.20 -5.37 19.52
CA LYS A 31 -11.70 -4.20 20.28
C LYS A 31 -12.31 -3.14 19.36
N ARG A 32 -11.71 -2.86 18.19
CA ARG A 32 -12.30 -1.94 17.20
C ARG A 32 -13.60 -2.46 16.62
N LYS A 33 -13.68 -3.75 16.26
CA LYS A 33 -14.93 -4.39 15.78
C LYS A 33 -16.05 -4.33 16.83
N GLN A 34 -15.73 -4.34 18.12
CA GLN A 34 -16.72 -4.18 19.21
C GLN A 34 -17.18 -2.73 19.41
N ARG A 35 -16.34 -1.74 19.09
CA ARG A 35 -16.65 -0.31 19.23
C ARG A 35 -17.57 0.21 18.11
N TYR A 36 -17.50 -0.39 16.93
CA TYR A 36 -18.29 0.00 15.77
C TYR A 36 -19.35 -1.06 15.44
N ARG A 37 -20.31 -0.73 14.58
CA ARG A 37 -21.19 -1.71 13.94
C ARG A 37 -20.66 -1.97 12.53
N PRO A 38 -19.65 -2.84 12.36
CA PRO A 38 -19.02 -3.05 11.08
C PRO A 38 -20.03 -3.53 10.03
N VAL A 39 -20.02 -2.88 8.87
CA VAL A 39 -20.85 -3.27 7.72
C VAL A 39 -19.93 -3.75 6.60
N ARG A 40 -20.13 -5.01 6.18
CA ARG A 40 -19.40 -5.56 5.05
C ARG A 40 -19.91 -4.90 3.77
N ARG A 41 -18.99 -4.33 2.99
CA ARG A 41 -19.30 -3.78 1.68
C ARG A 41 -18.26 -4.28 0.69
N LYS A 42 -18.65 -5.28 -0.10
CA LYS A 42 -17.79 -5.89 -1.11
C LYS A 42 -17.50 -4.87 -2.20
N ILE A 43 -16.21 -4.61 -2.44
CA ILE A 43 -15.79 -3.68 -3.48
C ILE A 43 -15.34 -4.51 -4.68
N VAL A 44 -16.15 -4.52 -5.73
CA VAL A 44 -15.92 -5.30 -6.94
C VAL A 44 -15.33 -4.47 -8.08
N ASN A 45 -15.63 -3.18 -8.12
CA ASN A 45 -15.15 -2.21 -9.11
C ASN A 45 -15.28 -0.77 -8.56
N ASP A 46 -14.93 0.19 -9.40
CA ASP A 46 -14.98 1.64 -9.18
C ASP A 46 -16.41 2.22 -9.07
N SER A 47 -17.42 1.53 -9.59
CA SER A 47 -18.82 1.96 -9.50
C SER A 47 -19.45 1.80 -8.11
N VAL A 48 -18.78 1.07 -7.20
CA VAL A 48 -19.28 0.85 -5.84
C VAL A 48 -19.27 2.18 -5.08
N PRO A 49 -20.41 2.67 -4.56
CA PRO A 49 -20.45 3.97 -3.90
C PRO A 49 -19.58 3.98 -2.65
N LEU A 50 -19.00 5.14 -2.34
CA LEU A 50 -18.19 5.31 -1.13
C LEU A 50 -19.04 5.06 0.14
N PRO A 51 -18.42 4.56 1.22
CA PRO A 51 -19.10 4.42 2.51
C PRO A 51 -19.44 5.80 3.09
N ALA A 52 -20.66 5.94 3.61
CA ALA A 52 -21.08 7.13 4.35
C ALA A 52 -20.40 7.19 5.73
N ASP A 53 -20.21 6.03 6.37
CA ASP A 53 -19.46 5.89 7.63
C ASP A 53 -18.16 5.11 7.38
N TRP A 54 -17.07 5.86 7.20
CA TRP A 54 -15.73 5.29 7.03
C TRP A 54 -15.24 4.54 8.26
N SER A 55 -15.65 4.92 9.47
CA SER A 55 -15.14 4.28 10.69
C SER A 55 -15.69 2.85 10.81
N SER A 56 -16.99 2.67 10.57
CA SER A 56 -17.61 1.34 10.55
C SER A 56 -17.15 0.50 9.37
N PHE A 57 -16.94 1.13 8.20
CA PHE A 57 -16.40 0.44 7.02
C PHE A 57 -14.96 -0.06 7.26
N MET A 58 -14.08 0.80 7.79
CA MET A 58 -12.67 0.49 8.07
C MET A 58 -12.48 -0.41 9.31
N ALA A 59 -13.55 -0.77 10.02
CA ALA A 59 -13.48 -1.73 11.12
C ALA A 59 -13.39 -3.19 10.63
N LEU A 60 -13.79 -3.47 9.39
CA LEU A 60 -13.63 -4.78 8.75
C LEU A 60 -12.35 -4.85 7.93
N GLU A 61 -11.60 -5.92 8.12
CA GLU A 61 -10.33 -6.13 7.41
C GLU A 61 -10.61 -6.46 5.95
N GLU A 62 -11.68 -7.21 5.69
CA GLU A 62 -12.17 -7.62 4.37
C GLU A 62 -12.50 -6.40 3.48
N ASN A 63 -13.01 -5.31 4.08
CA ASN A 63 -13.23 -4.06 3.38
C ASN A 63 -11.92 -3.37 3.00
N LYS A 64 -10.90 -3.43 3.87
CA LYS A 64 -9.58 -2.87 3.60
C LYS A 64 -8.85 -3.65 2.52
N VAL A 65 -8.93 -4.98 2.55
CA VAL A 65 -8.37 -5.86 1.51
C VAL A 65 -8.96 -5.52 0.15
N ASP A 66 -10.29 -5.44 0.06
CA ASP A 66 -10.97 -5.05 -1.18
C ASP A 66 -10.57 -3.66 -1.66
N LEU A 67 -10.47 -2.69 -0.74
CA LEU A 67 -10.07 -1.32 -1.06
C LEU A 67 -8.64 -1.26 -1.57
N ALA A 68 -7.69 -1.90 -0.87
CA ALA A 68 -6.29 -1.94 -1.27
C ALA A 68 -6.14 -2.61 -2.65
N ARG A 69 -6.87 -3.69 -2.91
CA ARG A 69 -6.86 -4.39 -4.20
C ARG A 69 -7.36 -3.51 -5.35
N ILE A 70 -8.49 -2.85 -5.18
CA ILE A 70 -9.03 -1.98 -6.24
C ILE A 70 -8.14 -0.76 -6.47
N LEU A 71 -7.65 -0.13 -5.41
CA LEU A 71 -6.71 0.98 -5.56
C LEU A 71 -5.42 0.53 -6.25
N SER A 72 -4.93 -0.66 -5.93
CA SER A 72 -3.72 -1.19 -6.56
C SER A 72 -3.90 -1.45 -8.05
N ASN A 73 -5.01 -2.09 -8.43
CA ASN A 73 -5.31 -2.31 -9.85
C ASN A 73 -5.52 -0.98 -10.58
N HIS A 74 -6.30 -0.06 -10.00
CA HIS A 74 -6.57 1.24 -10.61
C HIS A 74 -5.28 2.05 -10.83
N LEU A 75 -4.31 2.00 -9.90
CA LEU A 75 -3.04 2.72 -10.02
C LEU A 75 -2.19 2.22 -11.19
N ILE A 76 -2.22 0.91 -11.48
CA ILE A 76 -1.52 0.30 -12.60
C ILE A 76 -2.29 0.52 -13.91
N GLU A 77 -3.62 0.41 -13.89
CA GLU A 77 -4.45 0.57 -15.09
C GLU A 77 -4.52 2.01 -15.62
N HIS A 78 -4.32 3.00 -14.74
CA HIS A 78 -4.40 4.42 -15.07
C HIS A 78 -3.05 5.14 -14.91
N SER A 79 -1.96 4.39 -14.87
CA SER A 79 -0.62 4.97 -14.92
C SER A 79 -0.37 5.60 -16.30
N PRO A 80 0.43 6.67 -16.38
CA PRO A 80 0.94 7.15 -17.67
C PRO A 80 1.75 6.06 -18.38
N GLU A 81 1.79 6.10 -19.72
CA GLU A 81 2.53 5.11 -20.54
C GLU A 81 4.05 5.24 -20.36
N ASP A 82 4.56 6.46 -20.21
CA ASP A 82 6.00 6.73 -20.13
C ASP A 82 6.50 6.91 -18.68
N GLU A 83 6.17 8.03 -18.03
CA GLU A 83 6.65 8.35 -16.67
C GLU A 83 5.60 9.07 -15.81
N PRO A 84 5.63 8.88 -14.48
CA PRO A 84 6.48 7.94 -13.72
C PRO A 84 6.09 6.47 -13.93
N VAL A 85 7.08 5.57 -13.80
CA VAL A 85 6.81 4.14 -13.58
C VAL A 85 6.12 3.97 -12.23
N VAL A 86 4.93 3.38 -12.22
CA VAL A 86 4.13 3.15 -11.01
C VAL A 86 4.34 1.73 -10.53
N VAL A 87 4.89 1.56 -9.33
CA VAL A 87 5.10 0.25 -8.70
C VAL A 87 4.19 0.11 -7.50
N VAL A 88 3.39 -0.96 -7.44
CA VAL A 88 2.40 -1.19 -6.38
C VAL A 88 2.60 -2.53 -5.69
N LEU A 89 2.53 -2.54 -4.36
CA LEU A 89 2.69 -3.75 -3.53
C LEU A 89 1.70 -3.81 -2.37
N GLY A 90 1.48 -5.03 -1.88
CA GLY A 90 0.72 -5.28 -0.65
C GLY A 90 -0.80 -5.27 -0.83
N GLY A 91 -1.32 -4.73 -1.93
CA GLY A 91 -2.76 -4.72 -2.20
C GLY A 91 -3.30 -5.93 -2.99
N PHE A 92 -2.45 -6.85 -3.45
CA PHE A 92 -2.88 -7.99 -4.28
C PHE A 92 -3.29 -9.24 -3.49
N ALA A 93 -3.70 -10.30 -4.16
CA ALA A 93 -4.05 -11.55 -3.48
C ALA A 93 -2.85 -12.13 -2.71
N GLU A 94 -1.73 -12.33 -3.42
CA GLU A 94 -0.48 -12.79 -2.80
C GLU A 94 0.30 -11.63 -2.18
N ALA A 95 0.87 -11.86 -0.99
CA ALA A 95 1.53 -10.82 -0.21
C ALA A 95 2.83 -10.30 -0.87
N THR A 96 3.50 -11.18 -1.62
CA THR A 96 4.77 -10.92 -2.30
C THR A 96 4.58 -10.36 -3.70
N THR A 97 3.35 -10.28 -4.23
CA THR A 97 3.12 -9.74 -5.57
C THR A 97 3.51 -8.28 -5.64
N VAL A 98 4.34 -7.97 -6.64
CA VAL A 98 4.67 -6.64 -7.12
C VAL A 98 4.07 -6.47 -8.50
N LYS A 99 3.48 -5.32 -8.77
CA LYS A 99 3.08 -4.93 -10.14
C LYS A 99 3.68 -3.59 -10.49
N SER A 100 3.99 -3.41 -11.75
CA SER A 100 4.52 -2.18 -12.34
C SER A 100 3.65 -1.76 -13.52
N SER A 101 3.58 -0.46 -13.80
CA SER A 101 3.04 0.08 -15.05
C SER A 101 3.92 -0.27 -16.25
N ASP A 102 5.22 -0.45 -16.02
CA ASP A 102 6.18 -0.92 -17.01
C ASP A 102 6.44 -2.42 -16.79
N PRO A 103 6.01 -3.30 -17.72
CA PRO A 103 6.17 -4.75 -17.60
C PRO A 103 7.59 -5.26 -17.90
N ASP A 104 8.46 -4.43 -18.50
CA ASP A 104 9.81 -4.84 -18.90
C ASP A 104 10.83 -4.67 -17.76
N LEU A 105 10.45 -3.92 -16.71
CA LEU A 105 11.29 -3.72 -15.53
C LEU A 105 11.13 -4.84 -14.49
N ASP A 106 12.27 -5.36 -14.03
CA ASP A 106 12.30 -6.35 -12.96
C ASP A 106 12.26 -5.71 -11.58
N PHE A 107 11.24 -6.06 -10.80
CA PHE A 107 11.06 -5.65 -9.41
C PHE A 107 11.03 -6.83 -8.44
N SER A 108 11.61 -7.98 -8.83
CA SER A 108 11.70 -9.19 -7.99
C SER A 108 12.38 -8.92 -6.64
N SER A 109 13.34 -8.01 -6.57
CA SER A 109 14.02 -7.60 -5.33
C SER A 109 13.11 -6.92 -4.31
N LEU A 110 11.94 -6.43 -4.74
CA LEU A 110 10.93 -5.78 -3.90
C LEU A 110 9.87 -6.76 -3.37
N MET A 111 9.89 -8.01 -3.83
CA MET A 111 8.99 -9.06 -3.36
C MET A 111 9.25 -9.33 -1.88
N ALA A 112 8.32 -8.93 -1.02
CA ALA A 112 8.39 -9.16 0.42
C ALA A 112 7.02 -9.51 1.00
N ASP A 113 7.01 -10.35 2.03
CA ASP A 113 5.82 -10.75 2.77
C ASP A 113 5.57 -9.87 4.01
N HIS A 114 6.32 -8.76 4.14
CA HIS A 114 6.17 -7.79 5.22
C HIS A 114 4.71 -7.39 5.42
N LYS A 115 4.24 -7.48 6.66
CA LYS A 115 2.83 -7.21 6.97
C LYS A 115 2.49 -5.72 6.89
N GLU A 116 3.40 -4.87 7.32
CA GLU A 116 3.16 -3.44 7.55
C GLU A 116 3.78 -2.61 6.42
N ALA A 117 3.07 -1.58 5.97
CA ALA A 117 3.48 -0.75 4.87
C ALA A 117 4.78 0.02 5.17
N ASP A 118 5.00 0.39 6.42
CA ASP A 118 6.19 1.11 6.90
C ASP A 118 7.49 0.33 6.64
N THR A 119 7.60 -0.91 7.12
CA THR A 119 8.76 -1.78 6.91
C THR A 119 8.97 -2.10 5.43
N ARG A 120 7.89 -2.20 4.65
CA ARG A 120 7.97 -2.41 3.21
C ARG A 120 8.42 -1.14 2.47
N LEU A 121 7.99 0.05 2.88
CA LEU A 121 8.51 1.31 2.35
C LEU A 121 10.03 1.42 2.53
N ILE A 122 10.56 0.99 3.68
CA ILE A 122 12.01 1.01 3.92
C ILE A 122 12.77 0.06 3.00
N LEU A 123 12.24 -1.15 2.77
CA LEU A 123 12.82 -2.07 1.78
C LEU A 123 12.91 -1.40 0.40
N HIS A 124 11.85 -0.71 -0.01
CA HIS A 124 11.80 0.02 -1.26
C HIS A 124 12.83 1.14 -1.34
N CYS A 125 13.03 1.88 -0.25
CA CYS A 125 14.08 2.90 -0.19
C CYS A 125 15.48 2.29 -0.39
N ILE A 126 15.78 1.19 0.29
CA ILE A 126 17.09 0.52 0.21
C ILE A 126 17.35 -0.06 -1.19
N GLN A 127 16.31 -0.55 -1.86
CA GLN A 127 16.41 -1.19 -3.19
C GLN A 127 16.22 -0.19 -4.34
N ALA A 128 15.90 1.07 -4.07
CA ALA A 128 15.70 2.06 -5.10
C ALA A 128 17.07 2.43 -5.71
N PRO A 129 17.24 2.34 -7.04
CA PRO A 129 18.48 2.74 -7.71
C PRO A 129 18.55 4.27 -7.92
N MET A 130 17.99 5.06 -7.00
CA MET A 130 17.75 6.49 -7.14
C MET A 130 18.57 7.29 -6.14
N ASP A 131 19.22 8.36 -6.60
CA ASP A 131 20.01 9.25 -5.72
C ASP A 131 19.15 10.07 -4.75
N THR A 132 17.85 10.22 -5.04
CA THR A 132 16.93 11.00 -4.22
C THR A 132 15.59 10.31 -4.13
N ILE A 133 15.18 10.03 -2.89
CA ILE A 133 13.93 9.36 -2.58
C ILE A 133 13.08 10.31 -1.74
N VAL A 134 11.86 10.60 -2.21
CA VAL A 134 10.88 11.37 -1.43
C VAL A 134 9.85 10.43 -0.86
N LEU A 135 9.88 10.27 0.47
CA LEU A 135 8.92 9.43 1.18
C LEU A 135 7.77 10.28 1.71
N SER A 136 6.54 9.85 1.44
CA SER A 136 5.32 10.46 1.97
C SER A 136 4.54 9.45 2.82
N ALA A 137 4.63 9.59 4.14
CA ALA A 137 3.87 8.81 5.10
C ALA A 137 3.42 9.71 6.26
N ARG A 138 2.23 9.43 6.81
CA ARG A 138 1.75 10.10 8.03
C ARG A 138 2.14 9.38 9.31
N ASP A 139 2.62 8.14 9.20
CA ASP A 139 2.99 7.32 10.34
C ASP A 139 4.41 7.67 10.81
N THR A 140 4.56 7.92 12.10
CA THR A 140 5.85 8.27 12.73
C THR A 140 6.81 7.09 12.76
N ASP A 141 6.31 5.85 12.74
CA ASP A 141 7.14 4.66 12.73
C ASP A 141 8.03 4.62 11.48
N VAL A 142 7.55 5.20 10.36
CA VAL A 142 8.34 5.35 9.14
C VAL A 142 9.56 6.25 9.35
N LEU A 143 9.42 7.38 10.06
CA LEU A 143 10.54 8.26 10.35
C LEU A 143 11.58 7.55 11.22
N LEU A 144 11.14 6.80 12.23
CA LEU A 144 12.05 6.05 13.11
C LEU A 144 12.80 4.96 12.33
N LEU A 145 12.10 4.23 11.46
CA LEU A 145 12.74 3.20 10.63
C LEU A 145 13.70 3.82 9.60
N LEU A 146 13.37 4.97 9.02
CA LEU A 146 14.30 5.71 8.15
C LEU A 146 15.58 6.07 8.88
N LEU A 147 15.49 6.63 10.09
CA LEU A 147 16.66 6.96 10.91
C LEU A 147 17.48 5.72 11.26
N ALA A 148 16.82 4.61 11.62
CA ALA A 148 17.48 3.36 11.95
C ALA A 148 18.21 2.71 10.77
N HIS A 149 17.82 3.03 9.53
CA HIS A 149 18.38 2.46 8.30
C HIS A 149 19.03 3.49 7.38
N HIS A 150 19.30 4.71 7.85
CA HIS A 150 19.82 5.81 7.03
C HIS A 150 21.17 5.49 6.35
N ASP A 151 22.04 4.68 6.96
CA ASP A 151 23.31 4.26 6.35
C ASP A 151 23.12 3.30 5.15
N ARG A 152 21.90 2.82 4.91
CA ARG A 152 21.55 1.85 3.86
C ARG A 152 20.63 2.44 2.78
N ILE A 153 20.17 3.68 2.94
CA ILE A 153 19.25 4.41 2.06
C ILE A 153 20.03 5.59 1.49
#